data_AF-A0A9D8BCQ1-F1
#
_entry.id   AF-A0A9D8BCQ1-F1
#
_cell.length_a   1.000
_cell.length_b   1.000
_cell.length_c   1.000
_cell.angle_alpha   90.00
_cell.angle_beta   90.00
_cell.angle_gamma   90.00
#
_symmetry.space_group_name_H-M   'P 1'
#
loop_
_entity.id
_entity.type
_entity.pdbx_description
1 polymer ?
#
loop_
_entity_poly.entity_id
_entity_poly.type
_entity_poly.pdbx_seq_one_letter_code
_entity_poly.pdbx_strand_id
1 'polypeptide(L)'
;MKHKFLLLLLGLVLTVACKENTEKTQSPQESLVEIKDGLYSEWYPGKKQLKFRGAIDSMGQRDGKWEFYSERGLVLSMTEYSHGKRNGFSIVKYPNGRINYRGEYSNDEQVGRWTTYDTTGKVIDEKIIQENP
;
A
#
# COMPACT_ATOMS: atom_id res chain seq x y z
N MET A 1 83.84 33.20 0.26
CA MET A 1 82.98 34.31 0.73
C MET A 1 82.49 35.11 -0.47
N LYS A 2 81.25 34.91 -0.95
CA LYS A 2 80.45 35.87 -1.72
C LYS A 2 78.96 35.54 -1.52
N HIS A 3 78.16 36.57 -1.21
CA HIS A 3 76.71 36.55 -1.10
C HIS A 3 76.02 36.08 -2.39
N LYS A 4 74.77 35.60 -2.25
CA LYS A 4 73.60 36.24 -2.88
C LYS A 4 72.28 35.66 -2.35
N PHE A 5 71.49 36.57 -1.81
CA PHE A 5 70.06 36.47 -1.52
C PHE A 5 69.30 36.47 -2.86
N LEU A 6 68.34 35.56 -3.08
CA LEU A 6 67.24 35.80 -4.00
C LEU A 6 66.02 34.93 -3.64
N LEU A 7 64.98 35.61 -3.16
CA LEU A 7 63.62 35.13 -3.02
C LEU A 7 63.05 34.69 -4.38
N LEU A 8 62.25 33.62 -4.39
CA LEU A 8 61.04 33.56 -5.21
C LEU A 8 60.07 32.51 -4.66
N LEU A 9 58.93 33.02 -4.20
CA LEU A 9 57.70 32.33 -3.86
C LEU A 9 57.22 31.48 -5.05
N LEU A 10 56.75 30.25 -4.81
CA LEU A 10 55.65 29.69 -5.59
C LEU A 10 54.91 28.59 -4.80
N GLY A 11 53.72 28.96 -4.32
CA GLY A 11 52.53 28.12 -4.17
C GLY A 11 52.67 26.72 -3.55
N LEU A 12 52.43 26.64 -2.24
CA LEU A 12 51.90 25.42 -1.63
C LEU A 12 50.47 25.20 -2.17
N VAL A 13 50.34 24.43 -3.25
CA VAL A 13 49.02 23.96 -3.71
C VAL A 13 48.60 22.82 -2.77
N LEU A 14 48.01 23.19 -1.64
CA LEU A 14 47.15 22.27 -0.90
C LEU A 14 45.91 22.04 -1.76
N THR A 15 45.91 20.99 -2.59
CA THR A 15 44.67 20.49 -3.15
C THR A 15 43.87 19.88 -2.00
N VAL A 16 43.03 20.71 -1.39
CA VAL A 16 41.88 20.24 -0.65
C VAL A 16 41.01 19.52 -1.69
N ALA A 17 41.16 18.21 -1.80
CA ALA A 17 40.12 17.37 -2.36
C ALA A 17 38.96 17.41 -1.36
N CYS A 18 38.12 18.45 -1.46
CA CYS A 18 36.80 18.41 -0.86
C CYS A 18 36.10 17.21 -1.50
N LYS A 19 35.94 16.14 -0.73
CA LYS A 19 34.97 15.09 -1.03
C LYS A 19 33.64 15.80 -1.17
N GLU A 20 33.09 15.81 -2.38
CA GLU A 20 31.69 16.11 -2.59
C GLU A 20 30.90 14.98 -1.92
N ASN A 21 30.60 15.18 -0.63
CA ASN A 21 29.54 14.43 0.01
C ASN A 21 28.25 14.89 -0.67
N THR A 22 27.78 14.09 -1.62
CA THR A 22 26.44 14.23 -2.17
C THR A 22 25.47 13.95 -1.04
N GLU A 23 25.07 15.00 -0.32
CA GLU A 23 23.90 14.95 0.55
C GLU A 23 22.71 14.66 -0.36
N LYS A 24 22.36 13.37 -0.46
CA LYS A 24 21.07 12.96 -0.99
C LYS A 24 20.03 13.66 -0.12
N THR A 25 19.48 14.76 -0.64
CA THR A 25 18.31 15.41 -0.06
C THR A 25 17.18 14.40 -0.17
N GLN A 26 17.00 13.60 0.88
CA GLN A 26 15.86 12.73 1.01
C GLN A 26 14.64 13.64 1.17
N SER A 27 13.88 13.78 0.09
CA SER A 27 12.51 14.31 0.14
C SER A 27 11.80 13.68 1.35
N PRO A 28 11.07 14.45 2.19
CA PRO A 28 10.34 13.89 3.32
C PRO A 28 9.47 12.73 2.83
N GLN A 29 9.69 11.54 3.37
CA GLN A 29 8.91 10.36 3.03
C GLN A 29 7.48 10.60 3.52
N GLU A 30 6.54 10.82 2.59
CA GLU A 30 5.14 11.04 2.91
C GLU A 30 4.57 9.82 3.66
N SER A 31 4.11 10.00 4.90
CA SER A 31 3.43 8.94 5.65
C SER A 31 2.02 8.75 5.08
N LEU A 32 1.80 7.68 4.32
CA LEU A 32 0.51 7.39 3.66
C LEU A 32 -0.49 6.62 4.55
N VAL A 33 -0.06 6.19 5.74
CA VAL A 33 -0.86 5.37 6.65
C VAL A 33 -1.22 6.18 7.89
N GLU A 34 -2.49 6.11 8.28
CA GLU A 34 -3.01 6.66 9.53
C GLU A 34 -3.79 5.56 10.26
N ILE A 35 -3.51 5.42 11.55
CA ILE A 35 -4.28 4.56 12.45
C ILE A 35 -4.81 5.46 13.56
N LYS A 36 -6.14 5.54 13.67
CA LYS A 36 -6.82 6.36 14.67
C LYS A 36 -8.02 5.62 15.21
N ASP A 37 -8.12 5.49 16.53
CA ASP A 37 -9.25 4.85 17.21
C ASP A 37 -9.57 3.43 16.67
N GLY A 38 -8.53 2.63 16.39
CA GLY A 38 -8.69 1.27 15.83
C GLY A 38 -9.09 1.24 14.35
N LEU A 39 -9.12 2.38 13.66
CA LEU A 39 -9.42 2.49 12.25
C LEU A 39 -8.12 2.71 11.46
N TYR A 40 -7.80 1.76 10.57
CA TYR A 40 -6.71 1.87 9.62
C TYR A 40 -7.16 2.61 8.36
N SER A 41 -6.35 3.55 7.88
CA SER A 41 -6.51 4.24 6.59
C SER A 41 -5.18 4.32 5.87
N GLU A 42 -5.13 3.87 4.61
CA GLU A 42 -3.98 4.05 3.71
C GLU A 42 -4.43 4.90 2.51
N TRP A 43 -3.59 5.85 2.10
CA TRP A 43 -3.86 6.76 0.99
C TRP A 43 -2.94 6.49 -0.21
N TYR A 44 -3.40 6.85 -1.41
CA TYR A 44 -2.51 6.98 -2.56
C TYR A 44 -1.52 8.15 -2.39
N PRO A 45 -0.39 8.17 -3.12
CA PRO A 45 0.57 9.26 -3.07
C PRO A 45 -0.07 10.64 -3.21
N GLY A 46 0.38 11.60 -2.40
CA GLY A 46 -0.18 12.94 -2.31
C GLY A 46 -1.49 13.03 -1.51
N LYS A 47 -1.91 11.94 -0.84
CA LYS A 47 -3.09 11.87 0.05
C LYS A 47 -4.40 12.38 -0.54
N LYS A 48 -4.54 12.37 -1.87
CA LYS A 48 -5.74 12.88 -2.55
C LYS A 48 -6.91 11.89 -2.51
N GLN A 49 -6.60 10.59 -2.43
CA GLN A 49 -7.60 9.53 -2.49
C GLN A 49 -7.22 8.40 -1.53
N LEU A 50 -8.21 7.96 -0.76
CA LEU A 50 -8.10 6.80 0.12
C LEU A 50 -7.92 5.54 -0.74
N LYS A 51 -7.05 4.64 -0.30
CA LYS A 51 -6.72 3.38 -0.97
C LYS A 51 -7.28 2.19 -0.18
N PHE A 52 -7.01 2.12 1.12
CA PHE A 52 -7.58 1.08 1.99
C PHE A 52 -8.16 1.68 3.25
N ARG A 53 -9.23 1.06 3.76
CA ARG A 53 -9.77 1.37 5.07
C ARG A 53 -10.46 0.17 5.69
N GLY A 54 -10.31 0.02 7.00
CA GLY A 54 -11.00 -0.98 7.80
C GLY A 54 -10.58 -0.93 9.26
N ALA A 55 -11.30 -1.62 10.13
CA ALA A 55 -10.93 -1.70 11.52
C ALA A 55 -9.79 -2.70 11.74
N ILE A 56 -9.05 -2.52 12.82
CA ILE A 56 -8.03 -3.45 13.28
C ILE A 56 -8.31 -3.85 14.73
N ASP A 57 -7.95 -5.10 15.08
CA ASP A 57 -8.00 -5.58 16.45
C ASP A 57 -6.83 -5.04 17.30
N SER A 58 -6.80 -5.42 18.57
CA SER A 58 -5.74 -5.01 19.52
C SER A 58 -4.34 -5.54 19.16
N MET A 59 -4.25 -6.53 18.29
CA MET A 59 -3.00 -7.07 17.74
C MET A 59 -2.61 -6.40 16.42
N GLY A 60 -3.40 -5.44 15.93
CA GLY A 60 -3.18 -4.74 14.67
C GLY A 60 -3.60 -5.54 13.43
N GLN A 61 -4.35 -6.62 13.60
CA GLN A 61 -4.84 -7.45 12.49
C GLN A 61 -6.16 -6.92 11.97
N ARG A 62 -6.47 -7.17 10.69
CA ARG A 62 -7.74 -6.75 10.09
C ARG A 62 -8.92 -7.35 10.84
N ASP A 63 -9.90 -6.51 11.18
CA ASP A 63 -11.12 -6.94 11.83
C ASP A 63 -12.32 -6.18 11.25
N GLY A 64 -13.44 -6.88 11.07
CA GLY A 64 -14.63 -6.35 10.43
C GLY A 64 -14.44 -6.03 8.94
N LYS A 65 -15.18 -5.03 8.47
CA LYS A 65 -15.26 -4.68 7.04
C LYS A 65 -14.02 -3.92 6.58
N TRP A 66 -13.37 -4.43 5.54
CA TRP A 66 -12.28 -3.76 4.83
C TRP A 66 -12.65 -3.43 3.40
N GLU A 67 -12.29 -2.23 2.97
CA GLU A 67 -12.57 -1.72 1.64
C GLU A 67 -11.28 -1.30 0.93
N PHE A 68 -11.22 -1.62 -0.36
CA PHE A 68 -10.20 -1.14 -1.30
C PHE A 68 -10.84 -0.19 -2.30
N TYR A 69 -10.20 0.95 -2.51
CA TYR A 69 -10.68 2.02 -3.37
C TYR A 69 -9.71 2.21 -4.53
N SER A 70 -10.23 2.53 -5.72
CA SER A 70 -9.41 2.99 -6.84
C SER A 70 -8.91 4.42 -6.62
N GLU A 71 -7.94 4.87 -7.43
CA GLU A 71 -7.52 6.28 -7.47
C GLU A 71 -8.63 7.26 -7.83
N ARG A 72 -9.76 6.77 -8.37
CA ARG A 72 -10.96 7.55 -8.66
C ARG A 72 -12.02 7.47 -7.55
N GLY A 73 -11.70 6.82 -6.44
CA GLY A 73 -12.60 6.68 -5.28
C GLY A 73 -13.68 5.60 -5.42
N LEU A 74 -13.64 4.78 -6.47
CA LEU A 74 -14.56 3.65 -6.60
C LEU A 74 -14.15 2.51 -5.66
N VAL A 75 -15.08 2.00 -4.84
CA VAL A 75 -14.84 0.79 -4.03
C VAL A 75 -14.70 -0.41 -4.96
N LEU A 76 -13.47 -0.90 -5.13
CA LEU A 76 -13.11 -2.03 -5.98
C LEU A 76 -13.21 -3.37 -5.25
N SER A 77 -13.07 -3.40 -3.93
CA SER A 77 -13.42 -4.58 -3.14
C SER A 77 -13.90 -4.23 -1.76
N MET A 78 -14.69 -5.14 -1.20
CA MET A 78 -15.06 -5.18 0.20
C MET A 78 -14.97 -6.62 0.68
N THR A 79 -14.29 -6.84 1.81
CA THR A 79 -14.17 -8.16 2.42
C THR A 79 -14.26 -8.02 3.93
N GLU A 80 -15.02 -8.91 4.56
CA GLU A 80 -15.08 -9.04 6.01
C GLU A 80 -13.91 -9.88 6.53
N TYR A 81 -13.33 -9.41 7.63
CA TYR A 81 -12.22 -10.05 8.31
C TYR A 81 -12.57 -10.32 9.77
N SER A 82 -11.97 -11.34 10.34
CA SER A 82 -11.88 -11.54 11.79
C SER A 82 -10.48 -11.99 12.14
N HIS A 83 -9.83 -11.26 13.06
CA HIS A 83 -8.46 -11.56 13.53
C HIS A 83 -7.49 -11.84 12.38
N GLY A 84 -7.46 -10.94 11.38
CA GLY A 84 -6.56 -11.02 10.24
C GLY A 84 -6.98 -11.95 9.11
N LYS A 85 -7.95 -12.85 9.32
CA LYS A 85 -8.43 -13.79 8.31
C LYS A 85 -9.70 -13.30 7.64
N ARG A 86 -9.89 -13.59 6.35
CA ARG A 86 -11.17 -13.35 5.68
C ARG A 86 -12.22 -14.25 6.32
N ASN A 87 -13.29 -13.65 6.82
CA ASN A 87 -14.33 -14.36 7.54
C ASN A 87 -15.65 -13.59 7.40
N GLY A 88 -16.53 -14.08 6.55
CA GLY A 88 -17.75 -13.40 6.13
C GLY A 88 -17.77 -13.07 4.64
N PHE A 89 -18.57 -12.09 4.26
CA PHE A 89 -18.84 -11.78 2.87
C PHE A 89 -17.67 -11.07 2.17
N SER A 90 -17.50 -11.37 0.88
CA SER A 90 -16.54 -10.70 0.00
C SER A 90 -17.17 -10.37 -1.34
N ILE A 91 -16.83 -9.19 -1.86
CA ILE A 91 -17.21 -8.71 -3.18
C ILE A 91 -16.02 -7.98 -3.81
N VAL A 92 -15.73 -8.31 -5.07
CA VAL A 92 -14.75 -7.62 -5.89
C VAL A 92 -15.42 -7.11 -7.16
N LYS A 93 -15.03 -5.92 -7.60
CA LYS A 93 -15.58 -5.23 -8.76
C LYS A 93 -14.51 -4.96 -9.79
N TYR A 94 -14.92 -4.92 -11.05
CA TYR A 94 -14.12 -4.39 -12.13
C TYR A 94 -13.99 -2.86 -12.03
N PRO A 95 -13.02 -2.24 -12.73
CA PRO A 95 -12.88 -0.78 -12.78
C PRO A 95 -14.11 -0.03 -13.31
N ASN A 96 -14.99 -0.72 -14.06
CA ASN A 96 -16.26 -0.17 -14.53
C ASN A 96 -17.38 -0.20 -13.47
N GLY A 97 -17.08 -0.66 -12.25
CA GLY A 97 -18.01 -0.73 -11.12
C GLY A 97 -18.90 -1.96 -11.09
N ARG A 98 -18.89 -2.81 -12.12
CA ARG A 98 -19.64 -4.08 -12.13
C ARG A 98 -18.93 -5.12 -11.26
N ILE A 99 -19.70 -6.05 -10.71
CA ILE A 99 -19.16 -7.14 -9.89
C ILE A 99 -18.30 -8.03 -10.79
N ASN A 100 -17.13 -8.40 -10.29
CA ASN A 100 -16.27 -9.45 -10.84
C ASN A 100 -16.63 -10.78 -10.17
N TYR A 101 -16.57 -10.82 -8.83
CA TYR A 101 -17.08 -11.96 -8.09
C TYR A 101 -17.62 -11.55 -6.72
N ARG A 102 -18.42 -12.44 -6.15
CA ARG A 102 -18.84 -12.38 -4.75
C ARG A 102 -18.97 -13.78 -4.16
N GLY A 103 -18.80 -13.87 -2.86
CA GLY A 103 -18.98 -15.10 -2.10
C GLY A 103 -18.67 -14.89 -0.64
N GLU A 104 -18.50 -15.99 0.09
CA GLU A 104 -18.23 -15.99 1.52
C GLU A 104 -16.91 -16.71 1.82
N TYR A 105 -16.25 -16.27 2.87
CA TYR A 105 -15.07 -16.90 3.44
C TYR A 105 -15.35 -17.38 4.86
N SER A 106 -14.79 -18.52 5.23
CA SER A 106 -14.65 -19.00 6.61
C SER A 106 -13.16 -19.25 6.85
N ASN A 107 -12.54 -18.50 7.74
CA ASN A 107 -11.10 -18.62 8.06
C ASN A 107 -10.16 -18.67 6.84
N ASP A 108 -10.31 -17.72 5.92
CA ASP A 108 -9.61 -17.63 4.62
C ASP A 108 -9.97 -18.67 3.54
N GLU A 109 -10.82 -19.64 3.87
CA GLU A 109 -11.32 -20.64 2.94
C GLU A 109 -12.63 -20.18 2.32
N GLN A 110 -12.81 -20.44 1.03
CA GLN A 110 -14.06 -20.12 0.35
C GLN A 110 -15.16 -21.08 0.81
N VAL A 111 -16.32 -20.54 1.19
CA VAL A 111 -17.49 -21.33 1.57
C VAL A 111 -18.75 -20.80 0.90
N GLY A 112 -19.80 -21.60 0.89
CA GLY A 112 -21.10 -21.21 0.38
C GLY A 112 -21.10 -20.96 -1.14
N ARG A 113 -21.92 -20.00 -1.56
CA ARG A 113 -22.11 -19.69 -2.97
C ARG A 113 -21.09 -18.68 -3.47
N TRP A 114 -20.34 -19.07 -4.49
CA TRP A 114 -19.46 -18.20 -5.25
C TRP A 114 -20.03 -17.95 -6.63
N THR A 115 -20.16 -16.67 -7.00
CA THR A 115 -20.63 -16.26 -8.34
C THR A 115 -19.60 -15.36 -8.97
N THR A 116 -19.18 -15.70 -10.20
CA THR A 116 -18.29 -14.88 -11.03
C THR A 116 -19.07 -14.33 -12.22
N TYR A 117 -18.82 -13.07 -12.53
CA TYR A 117 -19.45 -12.32 -13.61
C TYR A 117 -18.39 -11.82 -14.58
N ASP A 118 -18.74 -11.67 -15.85
CA ASP A 118 -17.89 -10.97 -16.80
C ASP A 118 -17.99 -9.43 -16.66
N THR A 119 -17.24 -8.70 -17.48
CA THR A 119 -17.21 -7.23 -17.48
C THR A 119 -18.53 -6.58 -17.90
N THR A 120 -19.50 -7.33 -18.44
CA THR A 120 -20.85 -6.86 -18.76
C THR A 120 -21.83 -7.11 -17.60
N GLY A 121 -21.44 -7.93 -16.63
CA GLY A 121 -22.26 -8.36 -15.49
C GLY A 121 -23.03 -9.65 -15.75
N LYS A 122 -22.71 -10.39 -16.81
CA LYS A 122 -23.29 -11.72 -17.05
C LYS A 122 -22.58 -12.75 -16.17
N VAL A 123 -23.33 -13.63 -15.52
CA VAL A 123 -22.78 -14.76 -14.78
C VAL A 123 -22.04 -15.70 -15.74
N ILE A 124 -20.79 -16.02 -15.42
CA ILE A 124 -19.95 -16.94 -16.20
C ILE A 124 -19.53 -18.17 -15.42
N ASP A 125 -19.65 -18.15 -14.10
CA ASP A 125 -19.37 -19.30 -13.23
C ASP A 125 -20.17 -19.17 -11.92
N GLU A 126 -20.69 -20.29 -11.43
CA GLU A 126 -21.31 -20.41 -10.12
C GLU A 126 -20.93 -21.74 -9.48
N LYS A 127 -20.48 -21.70 -8.21
CA LYS A 127 -20.05 -22.86 -7.44
C LYS A 127 -20.64 -22.80 -6.04
N ILE A 128 -21.00 -23.96 -5.50
CA ILE A 128 -21.32 -24.13 -4.08
C ILE A 128 -20.17 -24.90 -3.45
N ILE A 129 -19.48 -24.27 -2.50
CA ILE A 129 -18.35 -24.85 -1.78
C ILE A 129 -18.86 -25.21 -0.38
N GLN A 130 -18.82 -26.50 -0.06
CA GLN A 130 -19.23 -26.96 1.26
C GLN A 130 -18.12 -26.63 2.27
N GLU A 131 -18.52 -26.10 3.42
CA GLU A 131 -17.63 -26.03 4.57
C GLU A 131 -17.37 -27.47 5.04
N ASN A 132 -16.09 -27.86 5.10
CA ASN A 132 -15.75 -29.14 5.69
C ASN A 132 -15.86 -28.99 7.23
N PRO A 133 -16.72 -29.78 7.89
CA PRO A 133 -16.92 -29.71 9.33
C PRO A 133 -15.71 -30.18 10.14
#